data_AF-A0AAE1KC03-F1
#
_entry.id   AF-A0AAE1KC03-F1
#
_cell.length_a   1.000
_cell.length_b   1.000
_cell.length_c   1.000
_cell.angle_alpha   90.00
_cell.angle_beta   90.00
_cell.angle_gamma   90.00
#
_symmetry.space_group_name_H-M   'P 1'
#
loop_
_entity.id
_entity.type
_entity.pdbx_description
1 polymer ?
#
loop_
_entity_poly.entity_id
_entity_poly.type
_entity_poly.pdbx_seq_one_letter_code
_entity_poly.pdbx_strand_id
1 'polypeptide(L)'
;MEEFEGFPKKVLIGNFSQDVIIERCKGLSRFLNFIHKEGVLSRTAVFSKFLYHSEVKATNDYLLQSQFNEACPILENTYVLLDSLQWDTGLILRTLCQLVVCLYAIGSYQKAHTYSTIALAKFHHSPTNRKIGRDLYLPLLVFCDNLWGVLGKDRCVIRARLEAARKHNTGRRCDEVTPNLLDKLRDDIALRTLH
;
A
#
# COMPACT_ATOMS: atom_id res chain seq x y z
N MET A 1 -21.81 6.75 -37.39
CA MET A 1 -21.13 5.59 -36.77
C MET A 1 -19.68 6.02 -36.67
N GLU A 2 -19.29 6.61 -35.54
CA GLU A 2 -17.91 7.08 -35.35
C GLU A 2 -17.01 5.85 -35.17
N GLU A 3 -16.06 5.68 -36.09
CA GLU A 3 -15.01 4.68 -35.97
C GLU A 3 -14.19 4.97 -34.72
N PHE A 4 -14.17 4.03 -33.79
CA PHE A 4 -13.21 4.03 -32.70
C PHE A 4 -11.84 3.67 -33.28
N GLU A 5 -11.10 4.67 -33.75
CA GLU A 5 -9.70 4.50 -34.15
C GLU A 5 -8.91 3.98 -32.93
N GLY A 6 -8.41 2.75 -33.05
CA GLY A 6 -7.81 1.99 -31.96
C GLY A 6 -6.65 2.72 -31.26
N PHE A 7 -6.34 2.25 -30.05
CA PHE A 7 -5.26 2.78 -29.21
C PHE A 7 -3.97 3.05 -30.01
N PRO A 8 -3.35 4.24 -29.85
CA PRO A 8 -2.21 4.63 -30.66
C PRO A 8 -1.03 3.67 -30.48
N LYS A 9 -0.50 3.16 -31.59
CA LYS A 9 0.70 2.31 -31.61
C LYS A 9 1.91 3.08 -31.07
N LYS A 10 2.76 2.41 -30.28
CA LYS A 10 3.98 3.00 -29.69
C LYS A 10 4.93 3.52 -30.77
N VAL A 11 4.98 4.83 -30.97
CA VAL A 11 6.02 5.52 -31.76
C VAL A 11 7.18 5.86 -30.83
N LEU A 12 8.37 5.36 -31.15
CA LEU A 12 9.59 5.40 -30.32
C LEU A 12 10.24 6.78 -30.20
N ILE A 13 9.84 7.78 -31.00
CA ILE A 13 10.42 9.13 -31.03
C ILE A 13 9.29 10.15 -31.14
N GLY A 14 9.29 11.20 -30.30
CA GLY A 14 8.32 12.32 -30.35
C GLY A 14 7.22 12.34 -29.28
N ASN A 15 7.08 11.30 -28.45
CA ASN A 15 6.06 11.22 -27.38
C ASN A 15 6.41 11.94 -26.06
N PHE A 16 7.58 12.59 -26.00
CA PHE A 16 8.07 13.27 -24.79
C PHE A 16 8.20 14.78 -24.99
N SER A 17 7.62 15.37 -26.04
CA SER A 17 7.51 16.83 -26.07
C SER A 17 6.67 17.28 -24.87
N GLN A 18 7.05 18.41 -24.28
CA GLN A 18 6.37 18.93 -23.10
C GLN A 18 4.87 19.13 -23.37
N ASP A 19 4.50 19.55 -24.57
CA ASP A 19 3.10 19.76 -24.97
C ASP A 19 2.30 18.45 -24.98
N VAL A 20 2.86 17.37 -25.54
CA VAL A 20 2.19 16.05 -25.56
C VAL A 20 2.06 15.48 -24.15
N ILE A 21 3.07 15.66 -23.30
CA ILE A 21 3.01 15.26 -21.89
C ILE A 21 1.90 16.05 -21.17
N ILE A 22 1.86 17.37 -21.35
CA ILE A 22 0.84 18.24 -20.74
C ILE A 22 -0.57 17.85 -21.20
N GLU A 23 -0.76 17.61 -22.50
CA GLU A 23 -2.06 17.21 -23.05
C GLU A 23 -2.53 15.87 -22.47
N ARG A 24 -1.63 14.89 -22.37
CA ARG A 24 -1.91 13.58 -21.75
C ARG A 24 -2.23 13.71 -20.26
N CYS A 25 -1.47 14.52 -19.52
CA CYS A 25 -1.76 14.81 -18.12
C CYS A 25 -3.15 15.43 -17.97
N LYS A 26 -3.52 16.41 -18.81
CA LYS A 26 -4.87 17.01 -18.83
C LYS A 26 -5.94 15.96 -19.15
N GLY A 27 -5.72 15.10 -20.15
CA GLY A 27 -6.62 14.00 -20.49
C GLY A 27 -6.83 13.04 -19.33
N LEU A 28 -5.75 12.61 -18.68
CA LEU A 28 -5.80 11.77 -17.49
C LEU A 28 -6.55 12.46 -16.34
N SER A 29 -6.25 13.73 -16.05
CA SER A 29 -6.97 14.49 -15.02
C SER A 29 -8.47 14.57 -15.31
N ARG A 30 -8.89 14.81 -16.56
CA ARG A 30 -10.31 14.80 -16.95
C ARG A 30 -10.94 13.44 -16.71
N PHE A 31 -10.25 12.36 -17.10
CA PHE A 31 -10.72 10.99 -16.88
C PHE A 31 -10.86 10.67 -15.38
N LEU A 32 -9.85 10.94 -14.56
CA LEU A 32 -9.90 10.67 -13.11
C LEU A 32 -10.99 11.51 -12.42
N ASN A 33 -11.18 12.77 -12.85
CA ASN A 33 -12.28 13.61 -12.37
C ASN A 33 -13.65 13.03 -12.74
N PHE A 34 -13.80 12.48 -13.95
CA PHE A 34 -15.03 11.80 -14.36
C PHE A 34 -15.29 10.55 -13.51
N ILE A 35 -14.27 9.70 -13.30
CA ILE A 35 -14.38 8.52 -12.43
C ILE A 35 -14.74 8.93 -10.98
N HIS A 36 -14.18 10.03 -10.49
CA HIS A 36 -14.48 10.53 -9.14
C HIS A 36 -15.93 11.04 -9.03
N LYS A 37 -16.41 11.79 -10.04
CA LYS A 37 -17.82 12.23 -10.11
C LYS A 37 -18.77 11.04 -10.17
N GLU A 38 -18.46 10.07 -11.01
CA GLU A 38 -19.21 8.82 -11.15
C GLU A 38 -18.67 7.77 -10.19
N GLY A 39 -18.82 7.99 -8.88
CA GLY A 39 -18.19 7.19 -7.82
C GLY A 39 -18.47 5.69 -7.81
N VAL A 40 -19.37 5.17 -8.67
CA VAL A 40 -19.53 3.74 -8.94
C VAL A 40 -18.36 3.19 -9.77
N LEU A 41 -17.85 3.97 -10.73
CA LEU A 41 -16.77 3.58 -11.63
C LEU A 41 -15.47 3.29 -10.88
N SER A 42 -15.19 4.03 -9.82
CA SER A 42 -14.00 3.83 -8.97
C SER A 42 -13.97 2.47 -8.27
N ARG A 43 -15.15 1.83 -8.10
CA ARG A 43 -15.29 0.50 -7.48
C ARG A 43 -15.29 -0.65 -8.50
N THR A 44 -15.23 -0.34 -9.79
CA THR A 44 -15.25 -1.38 -10.82
C THR A 44 -13.90 -2.09 -10.91
N ALA A 45 -13.94 -3.39 -11.18
CA ALA A 45 -12.72 -4.19 -11.42
C ALA A 45 -11.93 -3.69 -12.64
N VAL A 46 -12.60 -3.10 -13.63
CA VAL A 46 -11.95 -2.52 -14.81
C VAL A 46 -11.07 -1.34 -14.41
N PHE A 47 -11.58 -0.47 -13.54
CA PHE A 47 -10.84 0.70 -13.09
C PHE A 47 -9.64 0.32 -12.21
N SER A 48 -9.82 -0.60 -11.26
CA SER A 48 -8.70 -1.09 -10.45
C SER A 48 -7.65 -1.82 -11.31
N LYS A 49 -8.09 -2.58 -12.33
CA LYS A 49 -7.20 -3.23 -13.31
C LYS A 49 -6.36 -2.23 -14.10
N PHE A 50 -6.97 -1.12 -14.52
CA PHE A 50 -6.28 -0.04 -15.20
C PHE A 50 -5.27 0.68 -14.28
N LEU A 51 -5.64 0.87 -13.02
CA LEU A 51 -4.95 1.81 -12.15
C LEU A 51 -3.74 1.23 -11.42
N TYR A 52 -3.87 0.03 -10.83
CA TYR A 52 -2.85 -0.50 -9.92
C TYR A 52 -2.74 -2.03 -9.87
N HIS A 53 -3.59 -2.77 -10.57
CA HIS A 53 -3.64 -4.23 -10.40
C HIS A 53 -2.35 -4.93 -10.85
N SER A 54 -1.73 -4.47 -11.94
CA SER A 54 -0.44 -4.99 -12.40
C SER A 54 0.66 -4.81 -11.35
N GLU A 55 0.69 -3.64 -10.72
CA GLU A 55 1.65 -3.24 -9.71
C GLU A 55 1.45 -4.07 -8.45
N VAL A 56 0.21 -4.19 -7.97
CA VAL A 56 -0.14 -5.01 -6.79
C VAL A 56 0.21 -6.48 -7.03
N LYS A 57 -0.04 -7.01 -8.22
CA LYS A 57 0.34 -8.38 -8.55
C LYS A 57 1.86 -8.56 -8.51
N ALA A 58 2.60 -7.69 -9.18
CA ALA A 58 4.06 -7.75 -9.21
C ALA A 58 4.68 -7.64 -7.81
N THR A 59 4.21 -6.69 -6.99
CA THR A 59 4.75 -6.52 -5.63
C THR A 59 4.41 -7.68 -4.72
N ASN A 60 3.24 -8.30 -4.88
CA ASN A 60 2.89 -9.52 -4.16
C ASN A 60 3.81 -10.68 -4.52
N ASP A 61 4.07 -10.90 -5.81
CA ASP A 61 4.98 -11.95 -6.30
C ASP A 61 6.41 -11.72 -5.75
N TYR A 62 6.89 -10.48 -5.80
CA TYR A 62 8.18 -10.10 -5.20
C TYR A 62 8.23 -10.34 -3.69
N LEU A 63 7.16 -10.01 -2.96
CA LEU A 63 7.08 -10.24 -1.52
C LEU A 63 7.17 -11.73 -1.16
N LEU A 64 6.46 -12.58 -1.91
CA LEU A 64 6.47 -14.03 -1.73
C LEU A 64 7.87 -14.61 -1.99
N GLN A 65 8.59 -14.07 -2.98
CA GLN A 65 9.93 -14.50 -3.36
C GLN A 65 11.06 -13.81 -2.57
N SER A 66 10.74 -12.95 -1.60
CA SER A 66 11.71 -12.13 -0.85
C SER A 66 12.56 -11.17 -1.71
N GLN A 67 12.05 -10.78 -2.88
CA GLN A 67 12.67 -9.84 -3.81
C GLN A 67 12.34 -8.39 -3.41
N PHE A 68 12.87 -7.97 -2.26
CA PHE A 68 12.49 -6.70 -1.63
C PHE A 68 13.01 -5.46 -2.37
N ASN A 69 14.17 -5.56 -3.03
CA ASN A 69 14.74 -4.45 -3.81
C ASN A 69 13.87 -4.09 -5.01
N GLU A 70 13.29 -5.11 -5.65
CA GLU A 70 12.42 -5.02 -6.81
C GLU A 70 11.02 -4.50 -6.41
N ALA A 71 10.53 -4.90 -5.24
CA ALA A 71 9.24 -4.47 -4.72
C ALA A 71 9.21 -2.98 -4.33
N CYS A 72 10.26 -2.48 -3.68
CA CYS A 72 10.33 -1.11 -3.13
C CYS A 72 9.90 0.01 -4.10
N PRO A 73 10.50 0.17 -5.30
CA PRO A 73 10.16 1.28 -6.19
C PRO A 73 8.72 1.21 -6.70
N ILE A 74 8.20 -0.01 -6.92
CA ILE A 74 6.81 -0.19 -7.36
C ILE A 74 5.87 0.20 -6.22
N LEU A 75 6.14 -0.28 -4.99
CA LEU A 75 5.34 0.05 -3.81
C LEU A 75 5.36 1.56 -3.47
N GLU A 76 6.50 2.25 -3.59
CA GLU A 76 6.58 3.70 -3.40
C GLU A 76 5.67 4.43 -4.40
N ASN A 77 5.75 4.08 -5.69
CA ASN A 77 4.93 4.68 -6.74
C ASN A 77 3.43 4.36 -6.57
N THR A 78 3.09 3.11 -6.27
CA THR A 78 1.71 2.69 -6.01
C THR A 78 1.16 3.43 -4.78
N TYR A 79 1.95 3.62 -3.72
CA TYR A 79 1.52 4.41 -2.57
C TYR A 79 1.19 5.85 -2.96
N VAL A 80 2.08 6.54 -3.69
CA VAL A 80 1.86 7.93 -4.11
C VAL A 80 0.58 8.06 -4.95
N LEU A 81 0.38 7.12 -5.89
CA LEU A 81 -0.82 7.08 -6.72
C LEU A 81 -2.09 6.90 -5.88
N LEU A 82 -2.12 5.90 -4.99
CA LEU A 82 -3.30 5.60 -4.18
C LEU A 82 -3.61 6.72 -3.17
N ASP A 83 -2.58 7.31 -2.56
CA ASP A 83 -2.73 8.38 -1.58
C ASP A 83 -3.25 9.67 -2.22
N SER A 84 -2.79 9.98 -3.44
CA SER A 84 -3.26 11.14 -4.20
C SER A 84 -4.75 11.05 -4.55
N LEU A 85 -5.27 9.82 -4.69
CA LEU A 85 -6.63 9.57 -5.14
C LEU A 85 -7.59 9.25 -3.99
N GLN A 86 -7.07 8.94 -2.80
CA GLN A 86 -7.80 8.62 -1.57
C GLN A 86 -8.88 7.51 -1.73
N TRP A 87 -8.72 6.59 -2.69
CA TRP A 87 -9.81 5.68 -3.08
C TRP A 87 -9.98 4.42 -2.23
N ASP A 88 -8.88 3.77 -1.83
CA ASP A 88 -8.94 2.52 -1.08
C ASP A 88 -7.98 2.57 0.11
N THR A 89 -8.51 2.95 1.27
CA THR A 89 -7.72 3.00 2.50
C THR A 89 -7.17 1.62 2.90
N GLY A 90 -7.89 0.54 2.61
CA GLY A 90 -7.45 -0.81 2.92
C GLY A 90 -6.23 -1.21 2.09
N LEU A 91 -6.26 -0.90 0.80
CA LEU A 91 -5.12 -1.09 -0.09
C LEU A 91 -3.94 -0.18 0.29
N ILE A 92 -4.18 1.11 0.59
CA ILE A 92 -3.12 2.03 1.03
C ILE A 92 -2.38 1.49 2.26
N LEU A 93 -3.13 1.02 3.27
CA LEU A 93 -2.53 0.46 4.49
C LEU A 93 -1.70 -0.79 4.20
N ARG A 94 -2.14 -1.64 3.27
CA ARG A 94 -1.40 -2.84 2.85
C ARG A 94 -0.13 -2.48 2.09
N THR A 95 -0.23 -1.60 1.10
CA THR A 95 0.92 -1.09 0.34
C THR A 95 1.96 -0.47 1.27
N LEU A 96 1.53 0.32 2.27
CA LEU A 96 2.43 0.89 3.27
C LEU A 96 3.11 -0.17 4.13
N CYS A 97 2.36 -1.16 4.64
CA CYS A 97 2.95 -2.24 5.43
C CYS A 97 3.96 -3.07 4.61
N GLN A 98 3.63 -3.40 3.36
CA GLN A 98 4.55 -4.08 2.44
C GLN A 98 5.81 -3.25 2.20
N LEU A 99 5.65 -1.95 1.92
CA LEU A 99 6.75 -1.03 1.66
C LEU A 99 7.70 -0.92 2.86
N VAL A 100 7.16 -0.75 4.06
CA VAL A 100 7.93 -0.65 5.31
C VAL A 100 8.77 -1.90 5.55
N VAL A 101 8.20 -3.09 5.33
CA VAL A 101 8.92 -4.36 5.47
C VAL A 101 10.02 -4.48 4.43
N CYS A 102 9.75 -4.14 3.16
CA CYS A 102 10.76 -4.19 2.11
C CYS A 102 11.92 -3.23 2.40
N LEU A 103 11.62 -1.98 2.75
CA LEU A 103 12.62 -0.96 3.09
C LEU A 103 13.50 -1.39 4.26
N TYR A 104 12.91 -2.01 5.28
CA TYR A 104 13.67 -2.57 6.40
C TYR A 104 14.58 -3.71 5.96
N ALA A 105 14.07 -4.64 5.14
CA ALA A 105 14.82 -5.80 4.68
C ALA A 105 16.04 -5.41 3.83
N ILE A 106 15.98 -4.30 3.09
CA ILE A 106 17.10 -3.78 2.30
C ILE A 106 17.99 -2.79 3.08
N GLY A 107 17.79 -2.64 4.39
CA GLY A 107 18.60 -1.77 5.24
C GLY A 107 18.26 -0.27 5.16
N SER A 108 17.19 0.11 4.47
CA SER A 108 16.72 1.50 4.37
C SER A 108 15.89 1.90 5.60
N TYR A 109 16.47 1.76 6.79
CA TYR A 109 15.77 1.91 8.07
C TYR A 109 15.13 3.28 8.27
N GLN A 110 15.80 4.35 7.82
CA GLN A 110 15.26 5.71 7.96
C GLN A 110 14.02 5.92 7.07
N LYS A 111 14.02 5.41 5.84
CA LYS A 111 12.80 5.44 5.00
C LYS A 111 11.70 4.56 5.58
N ALA A 112 12.05 3.36 6.06
CA ALA A 112 11.10 2.47 6.73
C ALA A 112 10.45 3.16 7.94
N HIS A 113 11.22 3.96 8.70
CA HIS A 113 10.71 4.79 9.81
C HIS A 113 9.71 5.83 9.33
N THR A 114 10.04 6.59 8.28
CA THR A 114 9.12 7.57 7.70
C THR A 114 7.81 6.92 7.26
N TYR A 115 7.85 5.88 6.43
CA TYR A 115 6.63 5.24 5.94
C TYR A 115 5.82 4.53 7.03
N SER A 116 6.48 4.00 8.06
CA SER A 116 5.75 3.39 9.19
C SER A 116 5.07 4.44 10.07
N THR A 117 5.64 5.64 10.25
CA THR A 117 4.90 6.73 10.91
C THR A 117 3.65 7.14 10.13
N ILE A 118 3.75 7.21 8.81
CA ILE A 118 2.60 7.49 7.92
C ILE A 118 1.54 6.39 8.06
N ALA A 119 1.96 5.12 8.04
CA ALA A 119 1.06 3.98 8.20
C ALA A 119 0.31 4.04 9.54
N LEU A 120 1.02 4.23 10.64
CA LEU A 120 0.43 4.35 11.98
C LEU A 120 -0.58 5.49 12.07
N ALA A 121 -0.28 6.64 11.46
CA ALA A 121 -1.21 7.75 11.38
C ALA A 121 -2.48 7.36 10.60
N LYS A 122 -2.37 6.68 9.46
CA LYS A 122 -3.54 6.25 8.67
C LYS A 122 -4.39 5.19 9.38
N PHE A 123 -3.78 4.27 10.14
CA PHE A 123 -4.53 3.31 10.97
C PHE A 123 -5.40 4.01 12.02
N HIS A 124 -4.91 5.11 12.61
CA HIS A 124 -5.68 5.89 13.59
C HIS A 124 -6.91 6.58 12.98
N HIS A 125 -6.79 7.07 11.75
CA HIS A 125 -7.86 7.85 11.09
C HIS A 125 -8.84 7.01 10.28
N SER A 126 -8.63 5.70 10.14
CA SER A 126 -9.49 4.81 9.34
C SER A 126 -10.26 3.79 10.18
N PRO A 127 -11.43 4.15 10.74
CA PRO A 127 -12.32 3.20 11.41
C PRO A 127 -13.07 2.29 10.42
N THR A 128 -13.04 2.60 9.13
CA THR A 128 -13.87 1.99 8.07
C THR A 128 -13.36 0.62 7.62
N ASN A 129 -12.05 0.35 7.70
CA ASN A 129 -11.48 -0.96 7.36
C ASN A 129 -11.14 -1.77 8.62
N ARG A 130 -12.15 -1.99 9.48
CA ARG A 130 -11.98 -2.64 10.80
C ARG A 130 -11.22 -3.97 10.76
N LYS A 131 -11.33 -4.76 9.68
CA LYS A 131 -10.65 -6.06 9.56
C LYS A 131 -9.16 -5.89 9.25
N ILE A 132 -8.81 -5.19 8.17
CA ILE A 132 -7.40 -4.91 7.80
C ILE A 132 -6.71 -4.09 8.89
N GLY A 133 -7.44 -3.09 9.41
CA GLY A 133 -7.10 -2.31 10.58
C GLY A 133 -6.68 -3.19 11.76
N ARG A 134 -7.48 -4.19 12.12
CA ARG A 134 -7.16 -5.11 13.23
C ARG A 134 -6.02 -6.06 12.91
N ASP A 135 -6.02 -6.64 11.71
CA ASP A 135 -5.12 -7.76 11.36
C ASP A 135 -3.67 -7.32 11.15
N LEU A 136 -3.43 -6.08 10.70
CA LEU A 136 -2.09 -5.56 10.42
C LEU A 136 -1.58 -4.55 11.45
N TYR A 137 -2.46 -3.90 12.22
CA TYR A 137 -2.02 -2.85 13.15
C TYR A 137 -1.16 -3.39 14.29
N LEU A 138 -1.54 -4.51 14.89
CA LEU A 138 -0.75 -5.09 15.98
C LEU A 138 0.63 -5.59 15.49
N PRO A 139 0.73 -6.36 14.38
CA PRO A 139 2.02 -6.69 13.78
C PRO A 139 2.85 -5.46 13.39
N LEU A 140 2.22 -4.40 12.89
CA LEU A 140 2.91 -3.14 12.57
C LEU A 140 3.47 -2.46 13.83
N LEU A 141 2.72 -2.43 14.94
CA LEU A 141 3.22 -1.86 16.19
C LEU A 141 4.44 -2.62 16.73
N VAL A 142 4.41 -3.96 16.68
CA VAL A 142 5.57 -4.80 17.04
C VAL A 142 6.76 -4.49 16.14
N PHE A 143 6.51 -4.41 14.82
CA PHE A 143 7.54 -4.06 13.85
C PHE A 143 8.17 -2.68 14.13
N CYS A 144 7.35 -1.68 14.43
CA CYS A 144 7.80 -0.33 14.76
C CYS A 144 8.63 -0.28 16.05
N ASP A 145 8.28 -1.04 17.10
CA ASP A 145 9.09 -1.10 18.33
C ASP A 145 10.51 -1.59 18.04
N ASN A 146 10.64 -2.61 17.18
CA ASN A 146 11.92 -3.16 16.76
C ASN A 146 12.71 -2.15 15.91
N LEU A 147 12.09 -1.59 14.87
CA LEU A 147 12.74 -0.59 14.00
C LEU A 147 13.19 0.65 14.79
N TRP A 148 12.40 1.12 15.76
CA TRP A 148 12.78 2.26 16.58
C TRP A 148 13.96 1.90 17.48
N GLY A 149 14.01 0.67 17.98
CA GLY A 149 15.17 0.14 18.69
C GLY A 149 16.44 0.15 17.85
N VAL A 150 16.36 -0.31 16.60
CA VAL A 150 17.49 -0.28 15.64
C VAL A 150 17.97 1.15 15.39
N LEU A 151 17.06 2.12 15.31
CA LEU A 151 17.38 3.53 15.08
C LEU A 151 17.72 4.32 16.35
N GLY A 152 17.70 3.69 17.54
CA GLY A 152 17.92 4.39 18.82
C GLY A 152 16.86 5.45 19.16
N LYS A 153 15.65 5.34 18.60
CA LYS A 153 14.55 6.29 18.83
C LYS A 153 13.73 5.94 20.08
N ASP A 154 13.04 6.93 20.64
CA ASP A 154 12.15 6.70 21.79
C ASP A 154 10.99 5.75 21.44
N ARG A 155 10.83 4.71 22.25
CA ARG A 155 9.84 3.64 22.07
C ARG A 155 8.65 3.78 23.02
N CYS A 156 8.65 4.74 23.94
CA CYS A 156 7.63 4.87 24.98
C CYS A 156 6.21 4.92 24.38
N VAL A 157 6.00 5.78 23.38
CA VAL A 157 4.70 5.95 22.72
C VAL A 157 4.23 4.69 21.99
N ILE A 158 5.13 4.01 21.27
CA ILE A 158 4.79 2.79 20.51
C ILE A 158 4.46 1.65 21.46
N ARG A 159 5.23 1.48 22.54
CA ARG A 159 4.98 0.46 23.57
C ARG A 159 3.65 0.68 24.28
N ALA A 160 3.34 1.92 24.64
CA ALA A 160 2.04 2.25 25.25
C ALA A 160 0.87 1.88 24.31
N ARG A 161 0.97 2.20 23.01
CA ARG A 161 -0.04 1.82 22.01
C ARG A 161 -0.15 0.31 21.83
N LEU A 162 0.97 -0.41 21.86
CA LEU A 162 1.04 -1.85 21.72
C LEU A 162 0.39 -2.56 22.92
N GLU A 163 0.65 -2.10 24.14
CA GLU A 163 -0.01 -2.61 25.34
C GLU A 163 -1.53 -2.33 25.33
N ALA A 164 -1.94 -1.14 24.89
CA ALA A 164 -3.37 -0.84 24.70
C ALA A 164 -4.02 -1.76 23.65
N ALA A 165 -3.36 -1.98 22.51
CA ALA A 165 -3.84 -2.84 21.44
C ALA A 165 -3.91 -4.32 21.86
N ARG A 166 -2.97 -4.82 22.68
CA ARG A 166 -3.00 -6.16 23.26
C ARG A 166 -4.17 -6.35 24.22
N LYS A 167 -4.39 -5.40 25.14
CA LYS A 167 -5.52 -5.42 26.07
C LYS A 167 -6.89 -5.46 25.38
N HIS A 168 -7.00 -4.79 24.23
CA HIS A 168 -8.22 -4.84 23.41
C HIS A 168 -8.38 -6.18 22.68
N ASN A 169 -7.29 -6.93 22.45
CA ASN A 169 -7.30 -8.24 21.79
C ASN A 169 -7.39 -9.43 22.78
N THR A 170 -7.01 -9.28 24.06
CA THR A 170 -7.08 -10.32 25.10
C THR A 170 -8.49 -10.85 25.43
N GLY A 171 -9.55 -10.33 24.80
CA GLY A 171 -10.86 -10.99 24.77
C GLY A 171 -10.95 -12.18 23.79
N ARG A 172 -9.91 -12.45 22.99
CA ARG A 172 -9.77 -13.58 22.07
C ARG A 172 -8.43 -14.27 22.34
N ARG A 173 -8.48 -15.52 22.82
CA ARG A 173 -7.37 -16.50 23.02
C ARG A 173 -5.97 -15.91 23.29
N CYS A 174 -5.59 -15.88 24.57
CA CYS A 174 -4.42 -15.19 25.12
C CYS A 174 -3.02 -15.77 24.82
N ASP A 175 -2.83 -16.78 23.97
CA ASP A 175 -1.51 -17.44 23.85
C ASP A 175 -0.86 -17.33 22.46
N GLU A 176 -1.48 -16.62 21.50
CA GLU A 176 -0.90 -16.46 20.17
C GLU A 176 0.18 -15.36 20.16
N VAL A 177 1.43 -15.79 19.98
CA VAL A 177 2.57 -14.91 19.62
C VAL A 177 2.13 -14.03 18.46
N THR A 178 2.25 -12.70 18.62
CA THR A 178 1.89 -11.76 17.55
C THR A 178 2.70 -12.12 16.29
N PRO A 179 2.04 -12.44 15.16
CA PRO A 179 2.74 -12.89 13.97
C PRO A 179 3.64 -11.77 13.42
N ASN A 180 4.75 -12.17 12.80
CA ASN A 180 5.62 -11.24 12.10
C ASN A 180 4.81 -10.51 11.00
N LEU A 181 5.04 -9.20 10.82
CA LEU A 181 4.33 -8.42 9.82
C LEU A 181 4.53 -8.97 8.40
N LEU A 182 5.73 -9.43 8.06
CA LEU A 182 6.01 -10.03 6.75
C LEU A 182 5.21 -11.31 6.54
N ASP A 183 5.23 -12.21 7.52
CA ASP A 183 4.51 -13.49 7.44
C ASP A 183 3.01 -13.23 7.30
N LYS A 184 2.47 -12.30 8.10
CA LYS A 184 1.06 -11.91 8.00
C LYS A 184 0.68 -11.35 6.63
N LEU A 185 1.57 -10.56 6.01
CA LEU A 185 1.36 -10.05 4.66
C LEU A 185 1.41 -11.16 3.61
N ARG A 186 2.35 -12.10 3.73
CA ARG A 186 2.47 -13.25 2.83
C ARG A 186 1.28 -14.19 2.91
N ASP A 187 0.82 -14.50 4.12
CA ASP A 187 -0.37 -15.32 4.35
C ASP A 187 -1.60 -14.67 3.70
N ASP A 188 -1.76 -13.36 3.88
CA ASP A 188 -2.89 -12.65 3.29
C ASP A 188 -2.82 -12.59 1.76
N ILE A 189 -1.62 -12.46 1.18
CA ILE A 189 -1.43 -12.59 -0.27
C ILE A 189 -1.84 -13.99 -0.73
N ALA A 190 -1.30 -15.04 -0.11
CA ALA A 190 -1.57 -16.42 -0.49
C ALA A 190 -3.07 -16.76 -0.43
N LEU A 191 -3.77 -16.32 0.63
CA LEU A 191 -5.21 -16.49 0.79
C LEU A 191 -6.02 -15.80 -0.31
N ARG A 192 -5.55 -14.66 -0.83
CA ARG A 192 -6.22 -13.93 -1.92
C ARG A 192 -5.96 -14.53 -3.29
N THR A 193 -4.88 -15.29 -3.47
CA THR A 193 -4.55 -15.93 -4.75
C THR A 193 -5.24 -17.28 -4.92
N LEU A 194 -5.73 -17.88 -3.83
CA LEU A 194 -6.45 -19.16 -3.83
C LEU A 194 -7.93 -19.06 -4.22
N HIS A 195 -8.48 -17.86 -4.40
CA HIS A 195 -9.86 -17.57 -4.77
C HIS A 195 -9.94 -16.62 -5.97
#